data_AF-A0AAU7CCU4-F1
#
_entry.id   AF-A0AAU7CCU4-F1
#
_cell.length_a   1.000
_cell.length_b   1.000
_cell.length_c   1.000
_cell.angle_alpha   90.00
_cell.angle_beta   90.00
_cell.angle_gamma   90.00
#
_symmetry.space_group_name_H-M   'P 1'
#
loop_
_entity.id
_entity.type
_entity.pdbx_description
1 polymer ?
#
loop_
_entity_poly.entity_id
_entity_poly.type
_entity_poly.pdbx_seq_one_letter_code
_entity_poly.pdbx_strand_id
1 'polypeptide(L)'
;MSTRLGTLALIVLLVHSSGAPARGGDSSSPPGWSGTLQHADGRRLSGKLLINDSSVVRFASEGNDSAVPIEKGAMVTFEGPGPNPTAGSPPFRVDLGLGRRISGRLGLVDGKQVRLDESSVGGRVTIARQGVRSVVQRVGEMQVFDDGFETLTGNRWAIMGDPEIVNGPKVSGEHSLQVLAGGTSVTRRLDEPVAAGRLELAYYDAGNIEPDQQCFVDLLFRSPADPETVRVILGWSEASLSVESPGGPALAVQRLARKAGWHRLSLRFGPEQTEIAVDGNDLAHGKGPGGSLVEIRLASRNASRGPAPKGLKAYFDDLRLVRFSEGGTGLEIDPTQDEVRLSGGDQVFGTIVQADASTIKLQVDSNEIQLPWSEVSGLQFRRVAGQAEPIQGTWLRVEWRAAPGDDPLDLDRIDGVLVDFTPDSLTLEVPYAGRLTVARNRLRRIEVLGFGRRIVVDATAHHLGNEIVANPLPLDPPQPEGRTLERSIELVNVPPGAAFLSLDVVQVAGESAGLPFFDTVKNGEIRTTVSINDRLFDYLNRYITSKNETPERIQLPIPAGLLHAGRNTIRINQLGTKSDPNYLDDLGVLEIAVEFPHDQAVPAATEKP
;
A
#
# COMPACT_ATOMS: atom_id res chain seq x y z
N MET A 1 29.01 55.98 -1.89
CA MET A 1 27.86 55.10 -1.61
C MET A 1 28.41 53.76 -1.17
N SER A 2 28.27 53.45 0.13
CA SER A 2 28.95 52.35 0.83
C SER A 2 28.07 51.11 0.84
N THR A 3 28.58 50.01 0.29
CA THR A 3 28.01 48.67 0.34
C THR A 3 28.34 48.02 1.68
N ARG A 4 27.30 47.62 2.44
CA ARG A 4 27.43 46.77 3.64
C ARG A 4 27.23 45.30 3.24
N LEU A 5 28.27 44.50 3.41
CA LEU A 5 28.18 43.04 3.53
C LEU A 5 27.59 42.70 4.89
N GLY A 6 26.55 41.86 4.91
CA GLY A 6 25.99 41.25 6.11
C GLY A 6 26.66 39.90 6.38
N THR A 7 27.29 39.78 7.55
CA THR A 7 27.93 38.58 8.07
C THR A 7 26.86 37.61 8.62
N LEU A 8 26.81 36.38 8.12
CA LEU A 8 26.03 35.28 8.68
C LEU A 8 26.82 34.65 9.83
N ALA A 9 26.26 34.71 11.05
CA ALA A 9 26.81 34.06 12.23
C ALA A 9 26.33 32.60 12.30
N LEU A 10 27.29 31.67 12.32
CA LEU A 10 27.09 30.24 12.55
C LEU A 10 26.95 29.99 14.05
N ILE A 11 25.78 29.58 14.52
CA ILE A 11 25.57 29.13 15.91
C ILE A 11 25.89 27.64 15.97
N VAL A 12 27.02 27.31 16.60
CA VAL A 12 27.39 25.92 16.96
C VAL A 12 26.83 25.63 18.35
N LEU A 13 25.83 24.75 18.44
CA LEU A 13 25.30 24.25 19.70
C LEU A 13 26.21 23.10 20.20
N LEU A 14 27.04 23.39 21.21
CA LEU A 14 27.86 22.39 21.92
C LEU A 14 27.03 21.75 23.05
N VAL A 15 26.46 20.58 22.77
CA VAL A 15 25.83 19.74 23.80
C VAL A 15 26.92 19.04 24.62
N HIS A 16 27.08 19.43 25.87
CA HIS A 16 27.95 18.75 26.83
C HIS A 16 27.18 17.56 27.45
N SER A 17 27.53 16.34 27.05
CA SER A 17 27.09 15.12 27.73
C SER A 17 28.05 14.81 28.88
N SER A 18 27.58 14.96 30.12
CA SER A 18 28.27 14.49 31.32
C SER A 18 28.15 12.96 31.42
N GLY A 19 29.29 12.28 31.29
CA GLY A 19 29.40 10.83 31.43
C GLY A 19 29.39 10.39 32.90
N ALA A 20 28.42 9.55 33.26
CA ALA A 20 28.46 8.71 34.46
C ALA A 20 28.89 7.28 34.04
N PRO A 21 29.66 6.55 34.88
CA PRO A 21 30.12 5.21 34.54
C PRO A 21 28.96 4.21 34.53
N ALA A 22 28.84 3.47 33.42
CA ALA A 22 27.86 2.41 33.24
C ALA A 22 28.09 1.28 34.25
N ARG A 23 27.10 1.05 35.13
CA ARG A 23 26.98 -0.21 35.87
C ARG A 23 26.60 -1.29 34.87
N GLY A 24 27.31 -2.42 34.90
CA GLY A 24 27.02 -3.59 34.07
C GLY A 24 25.60 -4.06 34.28
N GLY A 25 24.76 -3.85 33.27
CA GLY A 25 23.42 -4.40 33.20
C GLY A 25 23.48 -5.84 32.71
N ASP A 26 22.71 -6.71 33.36
CA ASP A 26 22.42 -8.06 32.88
C ASP A 26 22.12 -8.03 31.38
N SER A 27 22.73 -8.94 30.62
CA SER A 27 22.48 -9.07 29.18
C SER A 27 21.02 -9.50 29.00
N SER A 28 20.12 -8.54 28.89
CA SER A 28 18.72 -8.79 28.55
C SER A 28 18.71 -9.55 27.24
N SER A 29 18.14 -10.75 27.24
CA SER A 29 17.97 -11.55 26.03
C SER A 29 17.35 -10.67 24.93
N PRO A 30 17.84 -10.74 23.69
CA PRO A 30 17.30 -9.93 22.62
C PRO A 30 15.79 -10.18 22.49
N PRO A 31 15.00 -9.14 22.15
CA PRO A 31 13.58 -9.32 21.93
C PRO A 31 13.34 -10.44 20.92
N GLY A 32 12.41 -11.34 21.23
CA GLY A 32 12.07 -12.46 20.37
C GLY A 32 10.60 -12.39 19.97
N TRP A 33 10.32 -12.49 18.68
CA TRP A 33 8.93 -12.54 18.19
C TRP A 33 8.51 -13.98 17.97
N SER A 34 7.50 -14.43 18.69
CA SER A 34 6.90 -15.75 18.45
C SER A 34 6.27 -15.81 17.06
N GLY A 35 6.50 -16.90 16.33
CA GLY A 35 5.96 -17.15 14.99
C GLY A 35 6.22 -18.58 14.52
N THR A 36 5.86 -18.86 13.27
CA THR A 36 6.09 -20.17 12.64
C THR A 36 6.99 -20.01 11.43
N LEU A 37 8.19 -20.62 11.49
CA LEU A 37 9.11 -20.75 10.38
C LEU A 37 8.62 -21.84 9.42
N GLN A 38 8.50 -21.51 8.15
CA GLN A 38 8.32 -22.43 7.05
C GLN A 38 9.59 -22.43 6.19
N HIS A 39 10.24 -23.59 6.10
CA HIS A 39 11.39 -23.81 5.22
C HIS A 39 10.96 -23.89 3.76
N ALA A 40 11.92 -23.78 2.84
CA ALA A 40 11.69 -23.90 1.39
C ALA A 40 11.11 -25.29 1.00
N ASP A 41 11.38 -26.33 1.78
CA ASP A 41 10.82 -27.68 1.60
C ASP A 41 9.38 -27.84 2.13
N GLY A 42 8.80 -26.77 2.71
CA GLY A 42 7.46 -26.75 3.29
C GLY A 42 7.38 -27.16 4.76
N ARG A 43 8.47 -27.62 5.39
CA ARG A 43 8.48 -27.98 6.82
C ARG A 43 8.21 -26.76 7.70
N ARG A 44 7.37 -26.92 8.73
CA ARG A 44 6.97 -25.86 9.66
C ARG A 44 7.53 -26.09 11.07
N LEU A 45 8.03 -25.03 11.70
CA LEU A 45 8.59 -25.04 13.06
C LEU A 45 8.09 -23.81 13.84
N SER A 46 7.46 -24.02 14.99
CA SER A 46 7.12 -22.93 15.93
C SER A 46 8.35 -22.49 16.71
N GLY A 47 8.44 -21.21 17.03
CA GLY A 47 9.61 -20.66 17.73
C GLY A 47 9.62 -19.14 17.79
N LYS A 48 10.81 -18.58 18.01
CA LYS A 48 11.05 -17.14 18.09
C LYS A 48 11.99 -16.68 16.98
N LEU A 49 11.59 -15.63 16.27
CA LEU A 49 12.48 -14.85 15.44
C LEU A 49 13.43 -14.04 16.33
N LEU A 50 14.72 -14.15 16.07
CA LEU A 50 15.78 -13.39 16.73
C LEU A 50 16.60 -12.66 15.67
N ILE A 51 16.91 -11.40 15.92
CA ILE A 51 17.79 -10.59 15.07
C ILE A 51 18.93 -10.12 15.96
N ASN A 52 20.16 -10.37 15.52
CA ASN A 52 21.36 -9.93 16.24
C ASN A 52 21.86 -8.57 15.71
N ASP A 53 22.86 -8.00 16.38
CA ASP A 53 23.45 -6.70 16.02
C ASP A 53 24.02 -6.64 14.60
N SER A 54 24.35 -7.79 13.98
CA SER A 54 24.76 -7.87 12.58
C SER A 54 23.60 -7.92 11.58
N SER A 55 22.36 -7.68 12.03
CA SER A 55 21.13 -7.80 11.23
C SER A 55 20.92 -9.19 10.61
N VAL A 56 21.55 -10.23 11.17
CA VAL A 56 21.37 -11.60 10.72
C VAL A 56 20.11 -12.15 11.39
N VAL A 57 19.19 -12.60 10.55
CA VAL A 57 17.91 -13.16 10.99
C VAL A 57 18.10 -14.62 11.36
N ARG A 58 17.74 -14.98 12.59
CA ARG A 58 17.85 -16.32 13.16
C ARG A 58 16.50 -16.76 13.71
N PHE A 59 16.32 -18.07 13.86
CA PHE A 59 15.12 -18.66 14.43
C PHE A 59 15.49 -19.67 15.52
N ALA A 60 14.92 -19.51 16.71
CA ALA A 60 15.03 -20.45 17.81
C ALA A 60 13.71 -21.23 17.93
N SER A 61 13.72 -22.51 17.55
CA SER A 61 12.53 -23.36 17.63
C SER A 61 12.13 -23.65 19.08
N GLU A 62 10.84 -23.86 19.35
CA GLU A 62 10.38 -24.24 20.68
C GLU A 62 11.08 -25.50 21.19
N GLY A 63 11.57 -25.45 22.44
CA GLY A 63 12.32 -26.54 23.06
C GLY A 63 13.80 -26.64 22.65
N ASN A 64 14.31 -25.73 21.83
CA ASN A 64 15.73 -25.67 21.46
C ASN A 64 16.27 -24.23 21.59
N ASP A 65 17.24 -24.03 22.48
CA ASP A 65 17.85 -22.72 22.73
C ASP A 65 18.83 -22.30 21.61
N SER A 66 19.21 -23.22 20.71
CA SER A 66 20.10 -22.89 19.60
C SER A 66 19.35 -22.22 18.45
N ALA A 67 19.65 -20.93 18.23
CA ALA A 67 19.09 -20.16 17.13
C ALA A 67 19.86 -20.41 15.82
N VAL A 68 19.18 -20.92 14.80
CA VAL A 68 19.76 -21.17 13.46
C VAL A 68 19.53 -19.97 12.54
N PRO A 69 20.51 -19.57 11.70
CA PRO A 69 20.28 -18.58 10.66
C PRO A 69 19.13 -19.02 9.73
N ILE A 70 18.29 -18.07 9.33
CA ILE A 70 17.20 -18.33 8.38
C ILE A 70 17.77 -18.29 6.97
N GLU A 71 17.59 -19.38 6.24
CA GLU A 71 18.07 -19.52 4.86
C GLU A 71 17.28 -18.64 3.88
N LYS A 72 17.87 -18.34 2.72
CA LYS A 72 17.17 -17.66 1.63
C LYS A 72 15.92 -18.45 1.22
N GLY A 73 14.79 -17.76 1.07
CA GLY A 73 13.49 -18.33 0.73
C GLY A 73 12.71 -18.92 1.90
N ALA A 74 13.30 -18.99 3.09
CA ALA A 74 12.56 -19.36 4.28
C ALA A 74 11.69 -18.18 4.77
N MET A 75 10.52 -18.53 5.30
CA MET A 75 9.46 -17.60 5.66
C MET A 75 9.10 -17.76 7.13
N VAL A 76 8.93 -16.66 7.85
CA VAL A 76 8.32 -16.65 9.19
C VAL A 76 6.97 -15.97 9.13
N THR A 77 5.95 -16.67 9.63
CA THR A 77 4.57 -16.19 9.72
C THR A 77 4.23 -15.81 11.16
N PHE A 78 3.40 -14.78 11.31
CA PHE A 78 3.01 -14.23 12.59
C PHE A 78 1.50 -14.11 12.71
N GLU A 79 0.98 -14.60 13.82
CA GLU A 79 -0.36 -14.24 14.29
C GLU A 79 -0.28 -12.95 15.10
N GLY A 80 -1.34 -12.15 15.05
CA GLY A 80 -1.44 -10.91 15.81
C GLY A 80 -2.79 -10.24 15.64
N PRO A 81 -3.17 -9.32 16.54
CA PRO A 81 -4.47 -8.66 16.50
C PRO A 81 -4.65 -7.73 15.28
N GLY A 82 -3.56 -7.34 14.61
CA GLY A 82 -3.60 -6.41 13.47
C GLY A 82 -3.55 -4.94 13.91
N PRO A 83 -3.93 -4.01 13.01
CA PRO A 83 -4.09 -2.59 13.33
C PRO A 83 -5.08 -2.36 14.47
N ASN A 84 -5.00 -1.19 15.10
CA ASN A 84 -6.02 -0.78 16.08
C ASN A 84 -7.39 -0.77 15.40
N PRO A 85 -8.43 -1.45 15.93
CA PRO A 85 -9.75 -1.47 15.33
C PRO A 85 -10.43 -0.09 15.20
N THR A 86 -9.95 0.93 15.94
CA THR A 86 -10.43 2.31 15.79
C THR A 86 -9.84 3.04 14.57
N ALA A 87 -8.79 2.48 13.96
CA ALA A 87 -8.19 3.03 12.74
C ALA A 87 -9.14 2.79 11.54
N GLY A 88 -9.32 3.82 10.71
CA GLY A 88 -10.06 3.68 9.46
C GLY A 88 -9.30 2.81 8.45
N SER A 89 -10.00 2.25 7.47
CA SER A 89 -9.35 1.53 6.38
C SER A 89 -8.63 2.54 5.47
N PRO A 90 -7.36 2.35 5.07
CA PRO A 90 -6.69 3.32 4.19
C PRO A 90 -7.39 3.40 2.81
N PRO A 91 -7.74 4.60 2.31
CA PRO A 91 -8.50 4.75 1.06
C PRO A 91 -7.68 4.42 -0.19
N PHE A 92 -6.38 4.70 -0.15
CA PHE A 92 -5.50 4.59 -1.32
C PHE A 92 -4.43 3.53 -1.12
N ARG A 93 -3.97 2.97 -2.23
CA ARG A 93 -2.83 2.07 -2.33
C ARG A 93 -1.84 2.63 -3.34
N VAL A 94 -0.59 2.73 -2.93
CA VAL A 94 0.53 3.07 -3.80
C VAL A 94 1.20 1.77 -4.21
N ASP A 95 1.16 1.44 -5.50
CA ASP A 95 1.78 0.25 -6.08
C ASP A 95 3.21 0.55 -6.57
N LEU A 96 4.15 -0.30 -6.19
CA LEU A 96 5.57 -0.22 -6.53
C LEU A 96 6.01 -1.38 -7.45
N GLY A 97 5.04 -2.12 -8.01
CA GLY A 97 5.26 -3.29 -8.87
C GLY A 97 5.57 -4.57 -8.09
N LEU A 98 5.49 -5.72 -8.77
CA LEU A 98 5.74 -7.05 -8.20
C LEU A 98 4.91 -7.39 -6.95
N GLY A 99 3.72 -6.80 -6.83
CA GLY A 99 2.83 -6.93 -5.67
C GLY A 99 3.29 -6.14 -4.44
N ARG A 100 4.33 -5.31 -4.55
CA ARG A 100 4.75 -4.40 -3.49
C ARG A 100 3.80 -3.20 -3.46
N ARG A 101 3.25 -2.92 -2.30
CA ARG A 101 2.27 -1.84 -2.13
C ARG A 101 2.27 -1.32 -0.71
N ILE A 102 1.95 -0.04 -0.58
CA ILE A 102 1.76 0.65 0.69
C ILE A 102 0.43 1.39 0.63
N SER A 103 -0.47 1.08 1.56
CA SER A 103 -1.76 1.72 1.70
C SER A 103 -1.68 2.93 2.63
N GLY A 104 -2.53 3.94 2.42
CA GLY A 104 -2.62 5.09 3.32
C GLY A 104 -3.60 6.18 2.86
N ARG A 105 -3.61 7.29 3.60
CA ARG A 105 -4.30 8.53 3.19
C ARG A 105 -3.38 9.35 2.29
N LEU A 106 -3.84 9.64 1.08
CA LEU A 106 -3.05 10.33 0.06
C LEU A 106 -2.87 11.81 0.43
N GLY A 107 -1.62 12.23 0.59
CA GLY A 107 -1.28 13.62 0.92
C GLY A 107 -0.91 14.44 -0.31
N LEU A 108 -0.10 13.87 -1.21
CA LEU A 108 0.40 14.53 -2.40
C LEU A 108 0.84 13.51 -3.46
N VAL A 109 0.55 13.79 -4.72
CA VAL A 109 1.20 13.23 -5.91
C VAL A 109 1.69 14.40 -6.72
N ASP A 110 2.93 14.37 -7.16
CA ASP A 110 3.48 15.32 -8.13
C ASP A 110 4.49 14.63 -9.06
N GLY A 111 5.15 15.40 -9.93
CA GLY A 111 6.16 14.86 -10.85
C GLY A 111 7.42 14.29 -10.20
N LYS A 112 7.58 14.37 -8.87
CA LYS A 112 8.77 13.94 -8.12
C LYS A 112 8.46 12.88 -7.08
N GLN A 113 7.28 12.87 -6.48
CA GLN A 113 6.96 11.96 -5.39
C GLN A 113 5.47 11.64 -5.26
N VAL A 114 5.21 10.55 -4.53
CA VAL A 114 3.90 10.24 -3.93
C VAL A 114 4.08 10.23 -2.41
N ARG A 115 3.21 10.95 -1.69
CA ARG A 115 3.21 11.08 -0.24
C ARG A 115 1.92 10.55 0.34
N LEU A 116 2.04 9.63 1.29
CA LEU A 116 0.97 9.22 2.19
C LEU A 116 1.17 9.96 3.52
N ASP A 117 0.20 10.74 3.98
CA ASP A 117 0.32 11.45 5.25
C ASP A 117 0.05 10.52 6.46
N GLU A 118 -0.79 9.51 6.25
CA GLU A 118 -1.07 8.44 7.21
C GLU A 118 -0.97 7.09 6.50
N SER A 119 0.20 6.46 6.56
CA SER A 119 0.47 5.17 5.92
C SER A 119 0.12 3.98 6.82
N SER A 120 -0.05 2.81 6.21
CA SER A 120 -0.29 1.54 6.88
C SER A 120 0.91 1.03 7.69
N VAL A 121 2.13 1.48 7.38
CA VAL A 121 3.32 1.23 8.20
C VAL A 121 3.36 2.14 9.42
N GLY A 122 2.71 3.31 9.34
CA GLY A 122 2.60 4.30 10.40
C GLY A 122 3.25 5.62 9.99
N GLY A 123 2.60 6.73 10.34
CA GLY A 123 3.08 8.07 10.01
C GLY A 123 3.17 8.34 8.50
N ARG A 124 3.93 9.38 8.16
CA ARG A 124 4.11 9.85 6.78
C ARG A 124 5.14 9.01 6.03
N VAL A 125 4.81 8.63 4.80
CA VAL A 125 5.71 7.98 3.85
C VAL A 125 5.80 8.82 2.58
N THR A 126 7.02 9.01 2.06
CA THR A 126 7.27 9.70 0.79
C THR A 126 8.05 8.77 -0.10
N ILE A 127 7.54 8.56 -1.31
CA ILE A 127 8.09 7.62 -2.28
C ILE A 127 8.46 8.41 -3.53
N ALA A 128 9.69 8.26 -4.00
CA ALA A 128 10.12 8.88 -5.25
C ALA A 128 9.27 8.37 -6.41
N ARG A 129 8.84 9.28 -7.28
CA ARG A 129 7.87 9.03 -8.35
C ARG A 129 8.30 7.92 -9.32
N GLN A 130 9.60 7.74 -9.51
CA GLN A 130 10.21 6.70 -10.34
C GLN A 130 10.00 5.28 -9.79
N GLY A 131 9.83 5.13 -8.47
CA GLY A 131 9.55 3.85 -7.84
C GLY A 131 8.06 3.53 -7.76
N VAL A 132 7.18 4.43 -8.21
CA VAL A 132 5.73 4.28 -8.12
C VAL A 132 5.13 4.00 -9.48
N ARG A 133 4.41 2.89 -9.55
CA ARG A 133 3.70 2.46 -10.75
C ARG A 133 2.28 3.01 -10.81
N SER A 134 1.55 2.99 -9.70
CA SER A 134 0.18 3.49 -9.66
C SER A 134 -0.25 3.97 -8.28
N VAL A 135 -1.27 4.81 -8.26
CA VAL A 135 -2.05 5.14 -7.06
C VAL A 135 -3.50 4.78 -7.34
N VAL A 136 -4.01 3.78 -6.63
CA VAL A 136 -5.37 3.28 -6.84
C VAL A 136 -6.17 3.39 -5.55
N GLN A 137 -7.49 3.48 -5.70
CA GLN A 137 -8.37 3.26 -4.56
C GLN A 137 -8.36 1.77 -4.16
N ARG A 138 -8.82 1.46 -2.95
CA ARG A 138 -8.97 0.07 -2.51
C ARG A 138 -9.79 -0.72 -3.55
N VAL A 139 -9.30 -1.90 -3.93
CA VAL A 139 -9.94 -2.74 -4.95
C VAL A 139 -11.40 -3.02 -4.56
N GLY A 140 -12.32 -2.83 -5.50
CA GLY A 140 -13.75 -3.01 -5.28
C GLY A 140 -14.46 -1.78 -4.68
N GLU A 141 -13.72 -0.71 -4.35
CA GLU A 141 -14.25 0.49 -3.70
C GLU A 141 -13.93 1.75 -4.51
N MET A 142 -14.84 2.73 -4.45
CA MET A 142 -14.63 4.06 -5.00
C MET A 142 -15.17 5.12 -4.03
N GLN A 143 -14.32 6.05 -3.65
CA GLN A 143 -14.63 7.15 -2.75
C GLN A 143 -15.69 8.06 -3.35
N VAL A 144 -16.84 8.15 -2.70
CA VAL A 144 -17.87 9.14 -3.03
C VAL A 144 -17.49 10.47 -2.41
N PHE A 145 -17.06 10.45 -1.14
CA PHE A 145 -16.46 11.59 -0.47
C PHE A 145 -15.70 11.19 0.80
N ASP A 146 -14.87 12.11 1.28
CA ASP A 146 -14.15 12.07 2.55
C ASP A 146 -14.34 13.44 3.25
N ASP A 147 -14.63 13.43 4.55
CA ASP A 147 -14.82 14.63 5.38
C ASP A 147 -14.18 14.44 6.77
N GLY A 148 -13.05 15.11 7.00
CA GLY A 148 -12.47 15.27 8.34
C GLY A 148 -13.10 16.42 9.14
N PHE A 149 -14.15 17.07 8.62
CA PHE A 149 -14.81 18.22 9.27
C PHE A 149 -13.87 19.40 9.57
N GLU A 150 -12.90 19.65 8.70
CA GLU A 150 -12.05 20.85 8.78
C GLU A 150 -12.83 22.14 8.53
N THR A 151 -13.92 22.04 7.77
CA THR A 151 -14.84 23.15 7.52
C THR A 151 -16.27 22.63 7.46
N LEU A 152 -17.24 23.46 7.82
CA LEU A 152 -18.66 23.16 7.70
C LEU A 152 -19.32 24.18 6.76
N THR A 153 -19.49 23.81 5.50
CA THR A 153 -20.02 24.71 4.46
C THR A 153 -21.46 24.36 4.10
N GLY A 154 -22.31 25.39 4.03
CA GLY A 154 -23.76 25.22 3.79
C GLY A 154 -24.14 24.68 2.40
N ASN A 155 -23.20 24.68 1.44
CA ASN A 155 -23.40 24.05 0.13
C ASN A 155 -23.28 22.51 0.19
N ARG A 156 -22.57 21.98 1.19
CA ARG A 156 -22.31 20.54 1.37
C ARG A 156 -23.21 19.94 2.44
N TRP A 157 -23.57 20.74 3.44
CA TRP A 157 -24.30 20.31 4.63
C TRP A 157 -25.53 21.18 4.87
N ALA A 158 -26.70 20.55 5.00
CA ALA A 158 -27.87 21.19 5.59
C ALA A 158 -27.74 21.15 7.11
N ILE A 159 -27.73 22.33 7.73
CA ILE A 159 -27.44 22.54 9.15
C ILE A 159 -28.73 22.89 9.90
N MET A 160 -28.96 22.24 11.04
CA MET A 160 -30.07 22.54 11.96
C MET A 160 -29.53 22.65 13.38
N GLY A 161 -29.92 23.71 14.10
CA GLY A 161 -29.35 24.05 15.41
C GLY A 161 -27.97 24.68 15.26
N ASP A 162 -27.12 24.49 16.28
CA ASP A 162 -25.79 25.12 16.38
C ASP A 162 -24.66 24.06 16.40
N PRO A 163 -24.45 23.27 15.33
CA PRO A 163 -23.25 22.44 15.24
C PRO A 163 -22.02 23.31 14.93
N GLU A 164 -20.88 22.93 15.48
CA GLU A 164 -19.65 23.73 15.38
C GLU A 164 -18.44 22.87 14.98
N ILE A 165 -17.51 23.47 14.24
CA ILE A 165 -16.18 22.90 14.01
C ILE A 165 -15.26 23.34 15.15
N VAL A 166 -14.63 22.38 15.83
CA VAL A 166 -13.84 22.63 17.05
C VAL A 166 -12.49 21.90 17.03
N ASN A 167 -11.50 22.43 17.73
CA ASN A 167 -10.12 21.91 17.68
C ASN A 167 -9.90 20.56 18.40
N GLY A 168 -10.88 20.08 19.17
CA GLY A 168 -10.75 18.84 19.93
C GLY A 168 -11.99 18.41 20.72
N PRO A 169 -12.08 17.11 21.08
CA PRO A 169 -11.20 16.01 20.63
C PRO A 169 -11.28 15.78 19.12
N LYS A 170 -10.24 15.21 18.51
CA LYS A 170 -10.18 14.81 17.09
C LYS A 170 -9.38 13.50 16.89
N VAL A 171 -9.60 12.82 15.78
CA VAL A 171 -8.85 11.63 15.31
C VAL A 171 -7.79 12.02 14.30
N SER A 172 -8.17 12.85 13.32
CA SER A 172 -7.30 13.27 12.23
C SER A 172 -7.35 14.79 12.04
N GLY A 173 -6.41 15.34 11.27
CA GLY A 173 -6.44 16.75 10.89
C GLY A 173 -6.39 17.75 12.07
N GLU A 174 -7.03 18.91 11.90
CA GLU A 174 -6.99 20.01 12.86
C GLU A 174 -8.29 20.18 13.66
N HIS A 175 -9.42 19.72 13.15
CA HIS A 175 -10.72 19.94 13.77
C HIS A 175 -11.59 18.68 13.81
N SER A 176 -12.74 18.80 14.47
CA SER A 176 -13.81 17.81 14.44
C SER A 176 -15.17 18.51 14.49
N LEU A 177 -16.22 17.81 14.09
CA LEU A 177 -17.58 18.29 14.20
C LEU A 177 -18.14 18.04 15.60
N GLN A 178 -18.60 19.09 16.26
CA GLN A 178 -19.37 19.03 17.51
C GLN A 178 -20.86 19.15 17.23
N VAL A 179 -21.64 18.21 17.77
CA VAL A 179 -23.11 18.24 17.76
C VAL A 179 -23.62 18.32 19.20
N LEU A 180 -24.31 19.42 19.52
CA LEU A 180 -24.93 19.62 20.83
C LEU A 180 -26.18 18.75 21.01
N ALA A 181 -26.50 18.39 22.25
CA ALA A 181 -27.78 17.75 22.58
C ALA A 181 -28.97 18.70 22.33
N GLY A 182 -30.14 18.12 22.06
CA GLY A 182 -31.39 18.90 21.93
C GLY A 182 -31.84 19.21 20.50
N GLY A 183 -31.46 18.41 19.50
CA GLY A 183 -32.03 18.51 18.15
C GLY A 183 -31.08 19.10 17.11
N THR A 184 -29.81 19.27 17.43
CA THR A 184 -28.78 19.72 16.48
C THR A 184 -28.49 18.62 15.47
N SER A 185 -28.36 18.96 14.19
CA SER A 185 -27.95 18.01 13.16
C SER A 185 -27.25 18.65 11.97
N VAL A 186 -26.39 17.87 11.33
CA VAL A 186 -25.88 18.14 9.98
C VAL A 186 -26.32 17.01 9.06
N THR A 187 -26.79 17.37 7.88
CA THR A 187 -27.34 16.43 6.91
C THR A 187 -26.67 16.63 5.56
N ARG A 188 -26.16 15.55 4.98
CA ARG A 188 -25.60 15.53 3.63
C ARG A 188 -26.50 14.72 2.72
N ARG A 189 -27.02 15.39 1.70
CA ARG A 189 -27.66 14.73 0.56
C ARG A 189 -26.59 14.34 -0.45
N LEU A 190 -26.73 13.16 -1.02
CA LEU A 190 -25.82 12.67 -2.05
C LEU A 190 -26.30 13.15 -3.41
N ASP A 191 -25.38 13.68 -4.21
CA ASP A 191 -25.66 14.10 -5.59
C ASP A 191 -26.06 12.90 -6.45
N GLU A 192 -25.41 11.76 -6.21
CA GLU A 192 -25.72 10.47 -6.81
C GLU A 192 -26.11 9.44 -5.74
N PRO A 193 -27.24 8.73 -5.91
CA PRO A 193 -27.60 7.63 -5.01
C PRO A 193 -26.57 6.50 -5.04
N VAL A 194 -26.25 5.92 -3.87
CA VAL A 194 -25.29 4.81 -3.75
C VAL A 194 -26.04 3.51 -3.47
N ALA A 195 -26.07 2.59 -4.43
CA ALA A 195 -26.80 1.33 -4.32
C ALA A 195 -26.15 0.34 -3.34
N ALA A 196 -24.82 0.29 -3.33
CA ALA A 196 -24.03 -0.53 -2.42
C ALA A 196 -22.73 0.20 -2.08
N GLY A 197 -22.26 0.06 -0.86
CA GLY A 197 -21.09 0.79 -0.40
C GLY A 197 -20.76 0.56 1.06
N ARG A 198 -19.88 1.42 1.56
CA ARG A 198 -19.41 1.39 2.94
C ARG A 198 -19.26 2.82 3.47
N LEU A 199 -19.84 3.05 4.63
CA LEU A 199 -19.68 4.28 5.40
C LEU A 199 -18.75 3.99 6.58
N GLU A 200 -17.72 4.80 6.76
CA GLU A 200 -16.90 4.83 7.97
C GLU A 200 -17.02 6.18 8.64
N LEU A 201 -17.05 6.19 9.97
CA LEU A 201 -17.15 7.41 10.76
C LEU A 201 -16.42 7.22 12.09
N ALA A 202 -15.54 8.16 12.44
CA ALA A 202 -15.05 8.25 13.80
C ALA A 202 -16.04 9.03 14.67
N TYR A 203 -16.28 8.56 15.88
CA TYR A 203 -17.07 9.30 16.87
C TYR A 203 -16.44 9.19 18.26
N TYR A 204 -16.58 10.25 19.05
CA TYR A 204 -16.09 10.28 20.43
C TYR A 204 -17.24 10.04 21.40
N ASP A 205 -17.09 9.02 22.25
CA ASP A 205 -17.99 8.75 23.36
C ASP A 205 -17.38 9.22 24.68
N ALA A 206 -18.05 10.14 25.37
CA ALA A 206 -17.59 10.61 26.69
C ALA A 206 -17.96 9.66 27.83
N GLY A 207 -18.77 8.62 27.57
CA GLY A 207 -19.23 7.65 28.55
C GLY A 207 -20.44 8.08 29.38
N ASN A 208 -21.01 9.28 29.17
CA ASN A 208 -22.20 9.70 29.95
C ASN A 208 -23.46 8.96 29.47
N ILE A 209 -24.39 8.79 30.41
CA ILE A 209 -25.72 8.25 30.20
C ILE A 209 -26.71 9.32 30.67
N GLU A 210 -27.47 9.86 29.73
CA GLU A 210 -28.47 10.89 29.89
C GLU A 210 -29.79 10.38 29.30
N PRO A 211 -30.74 9.94 30.15
CA PRO A 211 -32.03 9.46 29.69
C PRO A 211 -32.72 10.47 28.75
N ASP A 212 -33.48 9.96 27.79
CA ASP A 212 -34.20 10.73 26.77
C ASP A 212 -33.32 11.53 25.78
N GLN A 213 -32.00 11.56 25.93
CA GLN A 213 -31.10 12.14 24.93
C GLN A 213 -30.50 11.04 24.07
N GLN A 214 -30.36 11.28 22.77
CA GLN A 214 -29.67 10.36 21.88
C GLN A 214 -28.79 11.10 20.90
N CYS A 215 -27.64 10.49 20.59
CA CYS A 215 -26.78 10.84 19.46
C CYS A 215 -26.78 9.67 18.49
N PHE A 216 -26.97 9.95 17.21
CA PHE A 216 -27.15 8.92 16.20
C PHE A 216 -26.68 9.35 14.81
N VAL A 217 -26.52 8.33 13.96
CA VAL A 217 -26.25 8.44 12.53
C VAL A 217 -27.42 7.81 11.79
N ASP A 218 -28.06 8.58 10.93
CA ASP A 218 -29.11 8.11 10.04
C ASP A 218 -28.56 7.95 8.61
N LEU A 219 -28.87 6.82 8.00
CA LEU A 219 -28.70 6.55 6.58
C LEU A 219 -30.08 6.38 5.96
N LEU A 220 -30.45 7.29 5.07
CA LEU A 220 -31.74 7.26 4.37
C LEU A 220 -31.57 6.64 2.98
N PHE A 221 -32.33 5.59 2.73
CA PHE A 221 -32.35 4.86 1.47
C PHE A 221 -33.65 5.13 0.72
N ARG A 222 -33.53 5.37 -0.59
CA ARG A 222 -34.66 5.54 -1.50
C ARG A 222 -35.07 4.16 -2.02
N SER A 223 -36.07 3.55 -1.39
CA SER A 223 -36.68 2.28 -1.82
C SER A 223 -37.92 2.53 -2.71
N PRO A 224 -38.31 1.58 -3.58
CA PRO A 224 -39.45 1.75 -4.48
C PRO A 224 -40.80 1.94 -3.79
N ALA A 225 -40.97 1.41 -2.57
CA ALA A 225 -42.22 1.49 -1.82
C ALA A 225 -42.27 2.76 -0.97
N ASP A 226 -41.33 2.90 -0.04
CA ASP A 226 -41.23 4.02 0.90
C ASP A 226 -39.75 4.24 1.27
N PRO A 227 -39.34 5.43 1.73
CA PRO A 227 -37.98 5.64 2.24
C PRO A 227 -37.67 4.73 3.43
N GLU A 228 -36.52 4.09 3.41
CA GLU A 228 -36.03 3.20 4.49
C GLU A 228 -34.92 3.91 5.24
N THR A 229 -34.89 3.83 6.57
CA THR A 229 -33.82 4.43 7.37
C THR A 229 -33.09 3.36 8.16
N VAL A 230 -31.76 3.37 8.13
CA VAL A 230 -30.93 2.66 9.10
C VAL A 230 -30.35 3.68 10.06
N ARG A 231 -30.69 3.59 11.33
CA ARG A 231 -30.25 4.48 12.40
C ARG A 231 -29.33 3.73 13.36
N VAL A 232 -28.11 4.20 13.52
CA VAL A 232 -27.19 3.71 14.55
C VAL A 232 -27.19 4.70 15.72
N ILE A 233 -27.66 4.26 16.88
CA ILE A 233 -27.64 5.05 18.12
C ILE A 233 -26.29 4.84 18.80
N LEU A 234 -25.46 5.88 18.75
CA LEU A 234 -24.08 5.85 19.23
C LEU A 234 -23.98 6.12 20.73
N GLY A 235 -24.98 6.77 21.31
CA GLY A 235 -25.00 7.01 22.75
C GLY A 235 -26.05 7.99 23.25
N TRP A 236 -25.78 8.45 24.47
CA TRP A 236 -26.58 9.22 25.42
C TRP A 236 -27.66 8.47 26.18
N SER A 237 -28.60 7.75 25.57
CA SER A 237 -29.72 7.21 26.39
C SER A 237 -29.38 5.93 27.17
N GLU A 238 -28.45 5.12 26.68
CA GLU A 238 -28.22 3.76 27.19
C GLU A 238 -26.73 3.41 27.33
N ALA A 239 -26.40 2.39 28.12
CA ALA A 239 -25.04 1.87 28.28
C ALA A 239 -24.55 1.01 27.10
N SER A 240 -25.42 0.71 26.14
CA SER A 240 -25.12 -0.08 24.95
C SER A 240 -25.47 0.67 23.68
N LEU A 241 -24.76 0.34 22.61
CA LEU A 241 -25.11 0.77 21.26
C LEU A 241 -26.37 0.03 20.80
N SER A 242 -27.14 0.66 19.91
CA SER A 242 -28.32 0.04 19.30
C SER A 242 -28.53 0.49 17.86
N VAL A 243 -29.31 -0.30 17.13
CA VAL A 243 -29.65 -0.05 15.72
C VAL A 243 -31.16 -0.11 15.58
N GLU A 244 -31.73 0.93 14.96
CA GLU A 244 -33.13 0.97 14.53
C GLU A 244 -33.16 0.92 13.00
N SER A 245 -34.14 0.24 12.41
CA SER A 245 -34.33 0.21 10.95
C SER A 245 -35.78 0.58 10.56
N PRO A 246 -36.23 1.83 10.80
CA PRO A 246 -37.61 2.23 10.49
C PRO A 246 -37.91 2.11 8.98
N GLY A 247 -38.93 1.32 8.65
CA GLY A 247 -39.30 1.02 7.26
C GLY A 247 -38.32 0.13 6.52
N GLY A 248 -37.11 -0.10 7.07
CA GLY A 248 -36.04 -0.87 6.46
C GLY A 248 -36.06 -2.36 6.81
N PRO A 249 -34.99 -3.08 6.48
CA PRO A 249 -34.89 -4.52 6.72
C PRO A 249 -34.80 -4.84 8.21
N ALA A 250 -35.25 -6.04 8.58
CA ALA A 250 -35.00 -6.59 9.90
C ALA A 250 -33.52 -6.95 10.05
N LEU A 251 -32.87 -6.38 11.06
CA LEU A 251 -31.45 -6.62 11.37
C LEU A 251 -31.35 -7.44 12.66
N ALA A 252 -30.46 -8.43 12.66
CA ALA A 252 -30.06 -9.12 13.88
C ALA A 252 -29.08 -8.23 14.63
N VAL A 253 -29.49 -7.70 15.78
CA VAL A 253 -28.71 -6.75 16.57
C VAL A 253 -28.06 -7.46 17.76
N GLN A 254 -26.76 -7.25 17.92
CA GLN A 254 -26.00 -7.68 19.08
C GLN A 254 -25.82 -6.51 20.06
N ARG A 255 -25.73 -6.80 21.36
CA ARG A 255 -25.52 -5.77 22.36
C ARG A 255 -24.03 -5.49 22.52
N LEU A 256 -23.59 -4.33 22.06
CA LEU A 256 -22.22 -3.85 22.31
C LEU A 256 -22.22 -2.82 23.43
N ALA A 257 -21.42 -3.08 24.46
CA ALA A 257 -21.22 -2.14 25.56
C ALA A 257 -20.42 -0.92 25.08
N ARG A 258 -20.87 0.27 25.48
CA ARG A 258 -20.16 1.53 25.21
C ARG A 258 -18.88 1.60 26.05
N LYS A 259 -17.85 2.25 25.50
CA LYS A 259 -16.62 2.60 26.20
C LYS A 259 -16.36 4.09 25.99
N ALA A 260 -15.58 4.71 26.86
CA ALA A 260 -15.20 6.10 26.65
C ALA A 260 -13.99 6.16 25.69
N GLY A 261 -13.98 7.17 24.82
CA GLY A 261 -12.90 7.43 23.88
C GLY A 261 -13.36 7.52 22.42
N TRP A 262 -12.40 7.41 21.51
CA TRP A 262 -12.65 7.37 20.07
C TRP A 262 -13.02 5.96 19.62
N HIS A 263 -14.06 5.90 18.81
CA HIS A 263 -14.60 4.68 18.23
C HIS A 263 -14.76 4.84 16.73
N ARG A 264 -14.72 3.72 16.02
CA ARG A 264 -14.93 3.67 14.57
C ARG A 264 -16.20 2.90 14.26
N LEU A 265 -17.21 3.61 13.76
CA LEU A 265 -18.38 3.01 13.13
C LEU A 265 -18.02 2.63 11.69
N SER A 266 -18.31 1.39 11.31
CA SER A 266 -18.27 0.92 9.92
C SER A 266 -19.62 0.32 9.56
N LEU A 267 -20.20 0.76 8.45
CA LEU A 267 -21.49 0.30 7.95
C LEU A 267 -21.34 -0.07 6.48
N ARG A 268 -21.39 -1.37 6.17
CA ARG A 268 -21.45 -1.91 4.81
C ARG A 268 -22.90 -2.15 4.45
N PHE A 269 -23.29 -1.77 3.25
CA PHE A 269 -24.66 -1.91 2.78
C PHE A 269 -24.70 -2.28 1.30
N GLY A 270 -25.74 -3.00 0.90
CA GLY A 270 -26.07 -3.36 -0.48
C GLY A 270 -27.41 -4.10 -0.49
N PRO A 271 -27.96 -4.47 -1.65
CA PRO A 271 -29.29 -5.08 -1.73
C PRO A 271 -29.41 -6.40 -0.94
N GLU A 272 -28.31 -7.17 -0.88
CA GLU A 272 -28.30 -8.49 -0.24
C GLU A 272 -27.88 -8.45 1.23
N GLN A 273 -27.20 -7.38 1.67
CA GLN A 273 -26.53 -7.39 2.96
C GLN A 273 -26.40 -6.01 3.59
N THR A 274 -26.55 -5.96 4.91
CA THR A 274 -26.06 -4.87 5.76
C THR A 274 -25.22 -5.46 6.89
N GLU A 275 -24.05 -4.87 7.13
CA GLU A 275 -23.16 -5.17 8.26
C GLU A 275 -22.83 -3.86 8.95
N ILE A 276 -23.01 -3.81 10.27
CA ILE A 276 -22.73 -2.65 11.11
C ILE A 276 -21.78 -3.12 12.19
N ALA A 277 -20.62 -2.47 12.29
CA ALA A 277 -19.61 -2.81 13.28
C ALA A 277 -19.08 -1.56 13.98
N VAL A 278 -18.68 -1.72 15.23
CA VAL A 278 -17.95 -0.69 15.99
C VAL A 278 -16.64 -1.26 16.52
N ASP A 279 -15.53 -0.63 16.16
CA ASP A 279 -14.18 -1.08 16.47
C ASP A 279 -13.95 -2.54 16.04
N GLY A 280 -14.45 -2.90 14.85
CA GLY A 280 -14.39 -4.25 14.29
C GLY A 280 -15.31 -5.29 14.94
N ASN A 281 -16.07 -4.93 15.98
CA ASN A 281 -17.02 -5.84 16.62
C ASN A 281 -18.40 -5.71 15.94
N ASP A 282 -19.01 -6.84 15.58
CA ASP A 282 -20.34 -6.88 14.95
C ASP A 282 -21.40 -6.30 15.91
N LEU A 283 -22.09 -5.25 15.44
CA LEU A 283 -23.21 -4.61 16.13
C LEU A 283 -24.53 -5.09 15.56
N ALA A 284 -24.65 -5.17 14.23
CA ALA A 284 -25.85 -5.66 13.58
C ALA A 284 -25.55 -6.17 12.17
N HIS A 285 -26.26 -7.21 11.75
CA HIS A 285 -26.21 -7.68 10.38
C HIS A 285 -27.56 -8.20 9.89
N GLY A 286 -27.76 -8.25 8.59
CA GLY A 286 -28.99 -8.78 8.00
C GLY A 286 -29.09 -8.50 6.51
N LYS A 287 -30.30 -8.65 5.97
CA LYS A 287 -30.62 -8.20 4.61
C LYS A 287 -30.42 -6.69 4.53
N GLY A 288 -29.96 -6.19 3.38
CA GLY A 288 -29.83 -4.76 3.21
C GLY A 288 -31.10 -4.04 2.77
N PRO A 289 -31.05 -2.69 2.73
CA PRO A 289 -32.17 -1.85 2.37
C PRO A 289 -32.60 -2.05 0.91
N GLY A 290 -33.88 -1.82 0.64
CA GLY A 290 -34.51 -2.07 -0.66
C GLY A 290 -34.11 -1.11 -1.79
N GLY A 291 -33.25 -0.12 -1.53
CA GLY A 291 -32.81 0.84 -2.52
C GLY A 291 -31.55 1.60 -2.14
N SER A 292 -31.21 2.64 -2.91
CA SER A 292 -29.93 3.34 -2.80
C SER A 292 -29.89 4.36 -1.68
N LEU A 293 -28.74 4.48 -1.00
CA LEU A 293 -28.47 5.55 -0.04
C LEU A 293 -28.54 6.91 -0.74
N VAL A 294 -29.25 7.86 -0.15
CA VAL A 294 -29.43 9.22 -0.70
C VAL A 294 -29.12 10.32 0.31
N GLU A 295 -29.11 10.02 1.61
CA GLU A 295 -28.85 11.02 2.65
C GLU A 295 -28.14 10.37 3.84
N ILE A 296 -27.18 11.11 4.41
CA ILE A 296 -26.50 10.80 5.66
C ILE A 296 -26.77 11.95 6.63
N ARG A 297 -27.16 11.63 7.86
CA ARG A 297 -27.43 12.64 8.88
C ARG A 297 -26.75 12.28 10.19
N LEU A 298 -26.00 13.23 10.74
CA LEU A 298 -25.40 13.17 12.07
C LEU A 298 -26.21 14.08 12.98
N ALA A 299 -26.80 13.54 14.05
CA ALA A 299 -27.79 14.28 14.81
C ALA A 299 -27.87 13.91 16.29
N SER A 300 -28.46 14.81 17.06
CA SER A 300 -28.99 14.52 18.39
C SER A 300 -30.52 14.65 18.42
N ARG A 301 -31.18 13.87 19.29
CA ARG A 301 -32.61 14.04 19.60
C ARG A 301 -32.87 14.03 21.09
N ASN A 302 -33.90 14.76 21.49
CA ASN A 302 -34.48 14.71 22.82
C ASN A 302 -35.88 14.07 22.71
N ALA A 303 -36.06 12.91 23.33
CA ALA A 303 -37.34 12.21 23.38
C ALA A 303 -38.32 12.88 24.37
N SER A 304 -37.80 13.63 25.34
CA SER A 304 -38.61 14.37 26.31
C SER A 304 -38.94 15.78 25.82
N ARG A 305 -40.00 16.39 26.37
CA ARG A 305 -40.32 17.82 26.14
C ARG A 305 -39.47 18.77 26.98
N GLY A 306 -38.55 18.26 27.81
CA GLY A 306 -37.68 19.06 28.67
C GLY A 306 -36.53 19.73 27.91
N PRO A 307 -35.84 20.73 28.48
CA PRO A 307 -34.63 21.28 27.88
C PRO A 307 -33.51 20.24 27.86
N ALA A 308 -32.65 20.27 26.83
CA ALA A 308 -31.49 19.40 26.76
C ALA A 308 -30.47 19.73 27.89
N PRO A 309 -29.78 18.72 28.45
CA PRO A 309 -28.73 18.95 29.45
C PRO A 309 -27.64 19.89 28.93
N LYS A 310 -27.27 20.89 29.74
CA LYS A 310 -26.21 21.84 29.37
C LYS A 310 -24.87 21.13 29.25
N GLY A 311 -24.17 21.34 28.14
CA GLY A 311 -22.81 20.82 27.91
C GLY A 311 -22.75 19.38 27.38
N LEU A 312 -23.88 18.71 27.17
CA LEU A 312 -23.92 17.41 26.52
C LEU A 312 -23.67 17.56 25.01
N LYS A 313 -22.63 16.91 24.51
CA LYS A 313 -22.12 17.09 23.14
C LYS A 313 -21.47 15.83 22.62
N ALA A 314 -21.74 15.49 21.36
CA ALA A 314 -21.06 14.44 20.63
C ALA A 314 -20.03 15.05 19.67
N TYR A 315 -18.99 14.28 19.37
CA TYR A 315 -18.00 14.66 18.38
C TYR A 315 -17.90 13.61 17.28
N PHE A 316 -17.76 14.08 16.05
CA PHE A 316 -17.62 13.29 14.84
C PHE A 316 -16.40 13.73 14.07
N ASP A 317 -15.70 12.77 13.49
CA ASP A 317 -14.50 13.00 12.67
C ASP A 317 -14.41 11.95 11.57
N ASP A 318 -13.60 12.21 10.54
CA ASP A 318 -13.17 11.25 9.52
C ASP A 318 -14.35 10.42 8.94
N LEU A 319 -15.38 11.12 8.47
CA LEU A 319 -16.53 10.55 7.78
C LEU A 319 -16.16 10.26 6.34
N ARG A 320 -16.28 9.00 5.93
CA ARG A 320 -16.03 8.58 4.55
C ARG A 320 -17.16 7.71 4.03
N LEU A 321 -17.54 7.98 2.78
CA LEU A 321 -18.45 7.12 2.03
C LEU A 321 -17.73 6.62 0.79
N VAL A 322 -17.68 5.29 0.63
CA VAL A 322 -17.28 4.63 -0.61
C VAL A 322 -18.48 3.90 -1.21
N ARG A 323 -18.54 3.82 -2.54
CA ARG A 323 -19.45 2.92 -3.26
C ARG A 323 -18.68 1.68 -3.68
N PHE A 324 -19.36 0.53 -3.70
CA PHE A 324 -18.79 -0.68 -4.27
C PHE A 324 -18.92 -0.64 -5.78
N SER A 325 -17.85 -1.00 -6.47
CA SER A 325 -17.77 -1.03 -7.94
C SER A 325 -16.91 -2.22 -8.33
N GLU A 326 -17.27 -2.90 -9.42
CA GLU A 326 -16.45 -4.01 -9.93
C GLU A 326 -15.07 -3.55 -10.42
N GLY A 327 -14.88 -2.24 -10.59
CA GLY A 327 -13.62 -1.64 -11.01
C GLY A 327 -13.30 -1.97 -12.47
N GLY A 328 -12.90 -0.96 -13.24
CA GLY A 328 -12.39 -1.21 -14.57
C GLY A 328 -11.03 -1.89 -14.51
N THR A 329 -10.93 -3.19 -14.81
CA THR A 329 -9.65 -3.85 -15.11
C THR A 329 -9.20 -3.50 -16.53
N GLY A 330 -8.98 -2.20 -16.78
CA GLY A 330 -8.40 -1.73 -18.04
C GLY A 330 -6.94 -2.19 -18.13
N LEU A 331 -6.49 -2.52 -19.34
CA LEU A 331 -5.05 -2.64 -19.60
C LEU A 331 -4.46 -1.23 -19.76
N GLU A 332 -3.23 -1.04 -19.30
CA GLU A 332 -2.47 0.17 -19.64
C GLU A 332 -2.26 0.19 -21.16
N ILE A 333 -2.63 1.29 -21.82
CA ILE A 333 -2.53 1.40 -23.28
C ILE A 333 -1.22 2.05 -23.70
N ASP A 334 -0.79 3.12 -23.01
CA ASP A 334 0.42 3.87 -23.35
C ASP A 334 1.31 4.07 -22.12
N PRO A 335 2.42 3.30 -21.97
CA PRO A 335 3.32 3.43 -20.83
C PRO A 335 4.19 4.70 -20.84
N THR A 336 4.10 5.51 -21.89
CA THR A 336 4.89 6.74 -22.04
C THR A 336 4.19 7.98 -21.46
N GLN A 337 2.90 7.86 -21.11
CA GLN A 337 2.08 8.94 -20.56
C GLN A 337 1.51 8.57 -19.19
N ASP A 338 1.16 9.58 -18.38
CA ASP A 338 0.35 9.31 -17.20
C ASP A 338 -1.09 9.08 -17.65
N GLU A 339 -1.81 8.22 -16.93
CA GLU A 339 -3.18 7.83 -17.23
C GLU A 339 -4.04 7.99 -15.99
N VAL A 340 -5.18 8.66 -16.13
CA VAL A 340 -6.25 8.71 -15.14
C VAL A 340 -7.34 7.75 -15.59
N ARG A 341 -7.62 6.72 -14.78
CA ARG A 341 -8.72 5.79 -15.03
C ARG A 341 -9.98 6.31 -14.39
N LEU A 342 -11.01 6.51 -15.18
CA LEU A 342 -12.31 6.95 -14.70
C LEU A 342 -13.09 5.79 -14.09
N SER A 343 -14.12 6.12 -13.32
CA SER A 343 -15.03 5.18 -12.67
C SER A 343 -15.82 4.32 -13.67
N GLY A 344 -16.10 4.86 -14.85
CA GLY A 344 -16.77 4.17 -15.95
C GLY A 344 -15.87 3.21 -16.75
N GLY A 345 -14.56 3.17 -16.46
CA GLY A 345 -13.57 2.38 -17.19
C GLY A 345 -12.87 3.13 -18.32
N ASP A 346 -13.32 4.35 -18.64
CA ASP A 346 -12.63 5.25 -19.58
C ASP A 346 -11.24 5.66 -19.07
N GLN A 347 -10.35 6.02 -20.00
CA GLN A 347 -8.97 6.42 -19.71
C GLN A 347 -8.71 7.81 -20.28
N VAL A 348 -8.08 8.67 -19.47
CA VAL A 348 -7.63 10.00 -19.89
C VAL A 348 -6.11 10.06 -19.75
N PHE A 349 -5.42 10.36 -20.85
CA PHE A 349 -3.96 10.41 -20.90
C PHE A 349 -3.44 11.84 -20.82
N GLY A 350 -2.31 12.05 -20.14
CA GLY A 350 -1.72 13.37 -19.97
C GLY A 350 -0.49 13.35 -19.06
N THR A 351 -0.24 14.47 -18.40
CA THR A 351 0.77 14.58 -17.33
C THR A 351 0.07 14.94 -16.02
N ILE A 352 0.24 14.12 -14.99
CA ILE A 352 -0.32 14.41 -13.67
C ILE A 352 0.51 15.53 -13.04
N VAL A 353 -0.10 16.70 -12.91
CA VAL A 353 0.55 17.89 -12.34
C VAL A 353 0.57 17.75 -10.82
N GLN A 354 -0.58 17.41 -10.25
CA GLN A 354 -0.75 17.26 -8.81
C GLN A 354 -1.96 16.36 -8.50
N ALA A 355 -1.92 15.58 -7.42
CA ALA A 355 -3.12 15.02 -6.81
C ALA A 355 -2.99 15.01 -5.28
N ASP A 356 -4.12 14.98 -4.57
CA ASP A 356 -4.22 14.77 -3.12
C ASP A 356 -5.44 13.90 -2.79
N ALA A 357 -5.82 13.73 -1.52
CA ALA A 357 -6.99 12.94 -1.13
C ALA A 357 -8.34 13.41 -1.71
N SER A 358 -8.40 14.63 -2.26
CA SER A 358 -9.64 15.26 -2.73
C SER A 358 -9.72 15.35 -4.25
N THR A 359 -8.65 15.81 -4.91
CA THR A 359 -8.69 16.15 -6.34
C THR A 359 -7.42 15.75 -7.08
N ILE A 360 -7.57 15.58 -8.38
CA ILE A 360 -6.50 15.31 -9.33
C ILE A 360 -6.47 16.43 -10.35
N LYS A 361 -5.27 16.95 -10.64
CA LYS A 361 -4.99 17.90 -11.70
C LYS A 361 -4.16 17.23 -12.78
N LEU A 362 -4.73 17.17 -13.98
CA LEU A 362 -4.13 16.53 -15.16
C LEU A 362 -3.96 17.57 -16.26
N GLN A 363 -2.78 17.63 -16.85
CA GLN A 363 -2.51 18.41 -18.05
C GLN A 363 -2.74 17.51 -19.27
N VAL A 364 -3.74 17.84 -20.09
CA VAL A 364 -4.04 17.18 -21.38
C VAL A 364 -3.80 18.20 -22.49
N ASP A 365 -2.78 17.96 -23.31
CA ASP A 365 -2.25 18.95 -24.28
C ASP A 365 -1.97 20.30 -23.59
N SER A 366 -2.65 21.37 -24.01
CA SER A 366 -2.55 22.71 -23.42
C SER A 366 -3.58 23.01 -22.32
N ASN A 367 -4.48 22.07 -22.02
CA ASN A 367 -5.57 22.28 -21.06
C ASN A 367 -5.29 21.57 -19.72
N GLU A 368 -5.51 22.27 -18.61
CA GLU A 368 -5.56 21.65 -17.28
C GLU A 368 -7.00 21.25 -16.98
N ILE A 369 -7.21 19.99 -16.60
CA ILE A 369 -8.49 19.49 -16.10
C ILE A 369 -8.37 19.08 -14.63
N GLN A 370 -9.46 19.23 -13.89
CA GLN A 370 -9.55 18.82 -12.49
C GLN A 370 -10.63 17.76 -12.34
N LEU A 371 -10.29 16.64 -11.70
CA LEU A 371 -11.18 15.50 -11.51
C LEU A 371 -11.27 15.16 -10.00
N PRO A 372 -12.47 14.93 -9.46
CA PRO A 372 -12.63 14.41 -8.11
C PRO A 372 -12.39 12.90 -8.07
N TRP A 373 -11.97 12.36 -6.92
CA TRP A 373 -11.81 10.91 -6.73
C TRP A 373 -13.11 10.10 -6.85
N SER A 374 -14.27 10.74 -6.80
CA SER A 374 -15.56 10.11 -7.08
C SER A 374 -15.75 9.71 -8.54
N GLU A 375 -14.94 10.26 -9.43
CA GLU A 375 -14.95 9.97 -10.87
C GLU A 375 -13.73 9.15 -11.31
N VAL A 376 -12.78 8.87 -10.42
CA VAL A 376 -11.49 8.28 -10.76
C VAL A 376 -11.28 6.99 -9.99
N SER A 377 -11.00 5.87 -10.66
CA SER A 377 -10.66 4.59 -10.04
C SER A 377 -9.17 4.49 -9.66
N GLY A 378 -8.29 5.17 -10.41
CA GLY A 378 -6.87 5.19 -10.12
C GLY A 378 -6.04 6.03 -11.09
N LEU A 379 -4.77 6.20 -10.74
CA LEU A 379 -3.74 6.86 -11.52
C LEU A 379 -2.72 5.79 -11.91
N GLN A 380 -2.49 5.61 -13.21
CA GLN A 380 -1.33 4.89 -13.73
C GLN A 380 -0.31 5.91 -14.21
N PHE A 381 0.94 5.54 -14.09
CA PHE A 381 2.01 6.49 -14.21
C PHE A 381 2.96 6.13 -15.33
N ARG A 382 3.37 7.14 -16.11
CA ARG A 382 4.39 6.96 -17.13
C ARG A 382 5.63 6.34 -16.53
N ARG A 383 6.27 5.46 -17.28
CA ARG A 383 7.43 4.72 -16.81
C ARG A 383 8.68 5.55 -17.00
N VAL A 384 9.28 5.93 -15.88
CA VAL A 384 10.53 6.68 -15.86
C VAL A 384 11.56 5.83 -15.15
N ALA A 385 12.43 5.21 -15.94
CA ALA A 385 13.58 4.50 -15.41
C ALA A 385 14.43 5.43 -14.52
N GLY A 386 14.84 4.92 -13.37
CA GLY A 386 15.65 5.70 -12.44
C GLY A 386 16.26 4.80 -11.38
N GLN A 387 17.56 4.95 -11.15
CA GLN A 387 18.28 4.19 -10.14
C GLN A 387 17.89 4.64 -8.73
N ALA A 388 17.63 3.68 -7.85
CA ALA A 388 17.47 3.92 -6.41
C ALA A 388 18.83 4.06 -5.71
N GLU A 389 18.80 4.66 -4.52
CA GLU A 389 19.93 4.62 -3.60
C GLU A 389 20.31 3.16 -3.27
N PRO A 390 21.62 2.82 -3.23
CA PRO A 390 22.06 1.49 -2.83
C PRO A 390 21.65 1.15 -1.40
N ILE A 391 21.15 -0.06 -1.19
CA ILE A 391 20.84 -0.62 0.14
C ILE A 391 21.80 -1.77 0.47
N GLN A 392 22.12 -1.96 1.75
CA GLN A 392 23.09 -2.98 2.18
C GLN A 392 22.71 -3.67 3.50
N GLY A 393 22.65 -4.99 3.50
CA GLY A 393 22.36 -5.81 4.68
C GLY A 393 21.52 -7.03 4.33
N THR A 394 20.74 -7.52 5.29
CA THR A 394 19.80 -8.64 5.06
C THR A 394 18.56 -8.14 4.33
N TRP A 395 18.29 -8.70 3.15
CA TRP A 395 17.14 -8.36 2.34
C TRP A 395 15.93 -9.16 2.80
N LEU A 396 14.86 -8.45 3.12
CA LEU A 396 13.61 -9.01 3.59
C LEU A 396 12.47 -8.61 2.68
N ARG A 397 11.55 -9.55 2.49
CA ARG A 397 10.18 -9.26 2.07
C ARG A 397 9.28 -9.30 3.28
N VAL A 398 8.50 -8.25 3.45
CA VAL A 398 7.67 -8.06 4.63
C VAL A 398 6.24 -7.81 4.20
N GLU A 399 5.30 -8.56 4.80
CA GLU A 399 3.86 -8.37 4.61
C GLU A 399 3.19 -8.01 5.94
N TRP A 400 2.28 -7.04 5.90
CA TRP A 400 1.55 -6.57 7.08
C TRP A 400 0.10 -6.21 6.73
N ARG A 401 -0.77 -6.21 7.73
CA ARG A 401 -2.16 -5.78 7.57
C ARG A 401 -2.27 -4.26 7.51
N ALA A 402 -2.90 -3.76 6.45
CA ALA A 402 -3.13 -2.34 6.24
C ALA A 402 -4.37 -1.81 6.96
N ALA A 403 -5.41 -2.64 7.07
CA ALA A 403 -6.70 -2.30 7.69
C ALA A 403 -7.04 -3.29 8.83
N PRO A 404 -7.96 -2.92 9.74
CA PRO A 404 -8.57 -3.87 10.66
C PRO A 404 -9.31 -5.01 9.91
N GLY A 405 -9.38 -6.19 10.52
CA GLY A 405 -9.99 -7.39 9.92
C GLY A 405 -8.97 -8.42 9.43
N ASP A 406 -9.48 -9.43 8.72
CA ASP A 406 -8.72 -10.61 8.25
C ASP A 406 -8.73 -10.76 6.72
N ASP A 407 -9.18 -9.76 5.95
CA ASP A 407 -9.22 -9.82 4.49
C ASP A 407 -7.78 -9.92 3.91
N PRO A 408 -7.42 -11.00 3.21
CA PRO A 408 -6.10 -11.14 2.58
C PRO A 408 -5.80 -10.04 1.56
N LEU A 409 -6.83 -9.43 0.97
CA LEU A 409 -6.67 -8.31 0.04
C LEU A 409 -6.14 -7.05 0.72
N ASP A 410 -6.17 -6.96 2.06
CA ASP A 410 -5.63 -5.85 2.86
C ASP A 410 -4.20 -6.05 3.35
N LEU A 411 -3.50 -7.05 2.82
CA LEU A 411 -2.06 -7.19 3.07
C LEU A 411 -1.26 -6.23 2.20
N ASP A 412 -0.54 -5.33 2.83
CA ASP A 412 0.53 -4.60 2.16
C ASP A 412 1.82 -5.41 2.18
N ARG A 413 2.72 -5.08 1.27
CA ARG A 413 3.97 -5.82 1.07
C ARG A 413 5.08 -4.89 0.60
N ILE A 414 6.29 -5.10 1.11
CA ILE A 414 7.48 -4.38 0.66
C ILE A 414 8.73 -5.26 0.70
N ASP A 415 9.69 -4.94 -0.14
CA ASP A 415 11.02 -5.54 -0.14
C ASP A 415 12.05 -4.46 0.28
N GLY A 416 12.95 -4.78 1.21
CA GLY A 416 13.94 -3.83 1.72
C GLY A 416 15.07 -4.50 2.51
N VAL A 417 16.01 -3.70 2.99
CA VAL A 417 17.09 -4.13 3.89
C VAL A 417 16.68 -3.93 5.33
N LEU A 418 16.89 -4.92 6.19
CA LEU A 418 16.74 -4.77 7.63
C LEU A 418 17.73 -3.73 8.20
N VAL A 419 17.19 -2.73 8.89
CA VAL A 419 17.97 -1.67 9.55
C VAL A 419 17.87 -1.76 11.08
N ASP A 420 16.68 -2.03 11.60
CA ASP A 420 16.44 -2.08 13.03
C ASP A 420 15.33 -3.09 13.39
N PHE A 421 15.40 -3.62 14.60
CA PHE A 421 14.47 -4.62 15.13
C PHE A 421 14.29 -4.44 16.63
N THR A 422 13.07 -4.12 17.05
CA THR A 422 12.71 -3.87 18.44
C THR A 422 11.63 -4.85 18.89
N PRO A 423 11.27 -4.90 20.19
CA PRO A 423 10.13 -5.71 20.63
C PRO A 423 8.83 -5.37 19.89
N ASP A 424 8.67 -4.11 19.46
CA ASP A 424 7.40 -3.58 18.95
C ASP A 424 7.40 -3.27 17.45
N SER A 425 8.55 -3.34 16.77
CA SER A 425 8.63 -2.94 15.35
C SER A 425 9.84 -3.49 14.59
N LEU A 426 9.74 -3.49 13.26
CA LEU A 426 10.80 -3.79 12.29
C LEU A 426 11.02 -2.57 11.41
N THR A 427 12.26 -2.12 11.22
CA THR A 427 12.56 -1.02 10.28
C THR A 427 13.36 -1.53 9.08
N LEU A 428 12.93 -1.15 7.89
CA LEU A 428 13.57 -1.46 6.62
C LEU A 428 14.07 -0.19 5.92
N GLU A 429 15.21 -0.25 5.24
CA GLU A 429 15.59 0.68 4.18
C GLU A 429 15.06 0.14 2.84
N VAL A 430 14.20 0.91 2.18
CA VAL A 430 13.43 0.48 1.01
C VAL A 430 13.81 1.36 -0.19
N PRO A 431 14.13 0.76 -1.37
CA PRO A 431 14.38 1.51 -2.59
C PRO A 431 13.26 2.52 -2.87
N TYR A 432 13.61 3.76 -3.22
CA TYR A 432 12.70 4.88 -3.51
C TYR A 432 11.82 5.39 -2.34
N ALA A 433 11.62 4.63 -1.27
CA ALA A 433 10.76 5.00 -0.13
C ALA A 433 11.55 5.35 1.15
N GLY A 434 12.86 5.09 1.19
CA GLY A 434 13.70 5.33 2.35
C GLY A 434 13.35 4.38 3.51
N ARG A 435 13.35 4.90 4.74
CA ARG A 435 13.09 4.08 5.94
C ARG A 435 11.60 3.90 6.21
N LEU A 436 11.17 2.64 6.34
CA LEU A 436 9.82 2.26 6.74
C LEU A 436 9.87 1.42 8.02
N THR A 437 9.08 1.79 9.02
CA THR A 437 8.95 1.04 10.27
C THR A 437 7.59 0.37 10.34
N VAL A 438 7.56 -0.96 10.37
CA VAL A 438 6.34 -1.77 10.47
C VAL A 438 6.13 -2.20 11.92
N ALA A 439 4.99 -1.84 12.50
CA ALA A 439 4.62 -2.25 13.85
C ALA A 439 4.38 -3.78 13.94
N ARG A 440 4.85 -4.40 15.01
CA ARG A 440 4.80 -5.85 15.23
C ARG A 440 3.38 -6.41 15.21
N ASN A 441 2.40 -5.68 15.74
CA ASN A 441 1.00 -6.12 15.74
C ASN A 441 0.39 -6.24 14.34
N ARG A 442 0.90 -5.47 13.37
CA ARG A 442 0.46 -5.48 11.96
C ARG A 442 1.16 -6.55 11.13
N LEU A 443 2.39 -6.87 11.47
CA LEU A 443 3.22 -7.82 10.74
C LEU A 443 2.57 -9.20 10.62
N ARG A 444 2.67 -9.81 9.44
CA ARG A 444 2.14 -11.15 9.13
C ARG A 444 3.18 -12.09 8.57
N ARG A 445 4.11 -11.59 7.75
CA ARG A 445 5.11 -12.43 7.10
C ARG A 445 6.44 -11.68 7.00
N ILE A 446 7.53 -12.40 7.26
CA ILE A 446 8.89 -12.03 6.87
C ILE A 446 9.46 -13.17 6.03
N GLU A 447 10.07 -12.86 4.90
CA GLU A 447 10.80 -13.80 4.07
C GLU A 447 12.21 -13.27 3.80
N VAL A 448 13.23 -14.11 3.98
CA VAL A 448 14.63 -13.73 3.74
C VAL A 448 14.96 -13.90 2.26
N LEU A 449 15.26 -12.80 1.58
CA LEU A 449 15.58 -12.79 0.15
C LEU A 449 17.08 -12.94 -0.14
N GLY A 450 17.94 -12.55 0.80
CA GLY A 450 19.40 -12.61 0.64
C GLY A 450 20.14 -11.70 1.61
N PHE A 451 21.46 -11.56 1.41
CA PHE A 451 22.33 -10.68 2.18
C PHE A 451 23.41 -10.07 1.27
N GLY A 452 23.58 -8.76 1.33
CA GLY A 452 24.58 -8.05 0.53
C GLY A 452 24.15 -6.63 0.18
N ARG A 453 24.77 -6.07 -0.87
CA ARG A 453 24.41 -4.76 -1.42
C ARG A 453 23.52 -4.92 -2.65
N ARG A 454 22.41 -4.19 -2.72
CA ARG A 454 21.48 -4.16 -3.86
C ARG A 454 21.34 -2.73 -4.37
N ILE A 455 21.33 -2.59 -5.70
CA ILE A 455 21.04 -1.33 -6.39
C ILE A 455 19.92 -1.62 -7.39
N VAL A 456 18.71 -1.08 -7.14
CA VAL A 456 17.62 -1.16 -8.11
C VAL A 456 17.90 -0.13 -9.19
N VAL A 457 18.02 -0.59 -10.43
CA VAL A 457 18.33 0.24 -11.61
C VAL A 457 17.04 0.74 -12.25
N ASP A 458 16.04 -0.13 -12.32
CA ASP A 458 14.71 0.19 -12.82
C ASP A 458 13.67 -0.69 -12.11
N ALA A 459 12.66 -0.06 -11.52
CA ALA A 459 11.54 -0.74 -10.86
C ALA A 459 10.29 -0.81 -11.74
N THR A 460 10.34 -0.26 -12.95
CA THR A 460 9.21 -0.26 -13.89
C THR A 460 9.16 -1.57 -14.66
N ALA A 461 7.94 -2.00 -14.99
CA ALA A 461 7.73 -3.17 -15.82
C ALA A 461 7.97 -2.82 -17.29
N HIS A 462 8.40 -3.79 -18.08
CA HIS A 462 8.64 -3.67 -19.50
C HIS A 462 8.16 -4.89 -20.25
N HIS A 463 7.62 -4.70 -21.46
CA HIS A 463 7.32 -5.78 -22.39
C HIS A 463 8.25 -5.71 -23.59
N LEU A 464 9.12 -6.71 -23.72
CA LEU A 464 9.94 -6.90 -24.92
C LEU A 464 9.30 -7.95 -25.81
N GLY A 465 9.19 -7.64 -27.09
CA GLY A 465 8.58 -8.53 -28.07
C GLY A 465 8.01 -7.77 -29.25
N ASN A 466 7.02 -8.37 -29.91
CA ASN A 466 6.38 -7.82 -31.10
C ASN A 466 4.89 -8.15 -31.22
N GLU A 467 4.30 -8.88 -30.26
CA GLU A 467 2.86 -9.15 -30.22
C GLU A 467 2.20 -8.46 -29.03
N ILE A 468 0.90 -8.18 -29.13
CA ILE A 468 0.14 -7.64 -28.01
C ILE A 468 -0.31 -8.80 -27.12
N VAL A 469 0.12 -8.83 -25.86
CA VAL A 469 -0.20 -9.92 -24.92
C VAL A 469 -1.21 -9.46 -23.88
N ALA A 470 -2.50 -9.59 -24.22
CA ALA A 470 -3.62 -9.18 -23.36
C ALA A 470 -4.27 -10.33 -22.59
N ASN A 471 -4.14 -11.58 -23.04
CA ASN A 471 -4.75 -12.78 -22.46
C ASN A 471 -4.00 -14.05 -22.89
N PRO A 472 -4.00 -15.13 -22.10
CA PRO A 472 -4.63 -15.29 -20.78
C PRO A 472 -3.77 -14.79 -19.60
N LEU A 473 -2.49 -14.54 -19.85
CA LEU A 473 -1.55 -13.98 -18.89
C LEU A 473 -1.12 -12.62 -19.45
N PRO A 474 -1.81 -11.52 -19.15
CA PRO A 474 -1.45 -10.22 -19.71
C PRO A 474 -0.06 -9.80 -19.25
N LEU A 475 0.74 -9.33 -20.21
CA LEU A 475 1.93 -8.55 -19.87
C LEU A 475 1.48 -7.12 -19.51
N ASP A 476 2.33 -6.47 -18.72
CA ASP A 476 2.10 -5.12 -18.29
C ASP A 476 3.36 -4.30 -18.60
N PRO A 477 3.39 -3.55 -19.71
CA PRO A 477 2.26 -3.19 -20.56
C PRO A 477 1.90 -4.37 -21.50
N PRO A 478 0.67 -4.43 -22.04
CA PRO A 478 0.32 -5.42 -23.04
C PRO A 478 0.95 -5.13 -24.41
N GLN A 479 1.32 -3.86 -24.67
CA GLN A 479 1.91 -3.42 -25.93
C GLN A 479 3.44 -3.48 -25.83
N PRO A 480 4.12 -4.13 -26.78
CA PRO A 480 5.57 -4.30 -26.71
C PRO A 480 6.32 -2.98 -26.94
N GLU A 481 7.39 -2.80 -26.19
CA GLU A 481 8.36 -1.69 -26.29
C GLU A 481 9.45 -1.97 -27.35
N GLY A 482 9.35 -3.12 -28.03
CA GLY A 482 10.26 -3.56 -29.08
C GLY A 482 11.29 -4.58 -28.59
N ARG A 483 12.41 -4.68 -29.33
CA ARG A 483 13.41 -5.76 -29.14
C ARG A 483 14.51 -5.47 -28.13
N THR A 484 14.67 -4.21 -27.71
CA THR A 484 15.82 -3.77 -26.92
C THR A 484 15.38 -2.96 -25.71
N LEU A 485 15.89 -3.33 -24.55
CA LEU A 485 15.83 -2.55 -23.32
C LEU A 485 17.22 -2.12 -22.92
N GLU A 486 17.44 -0.82 -22.78
CA GLU A 486 18.73 -0.27 -22.34
C GLU A 486 18.56 0.55 -21.06
N ARG A 487 19.42 0.29 -20.07
CA ARG A 487 19.45 0.99 -18.79
C ARG A 487 20.85 1.39 -18.42
N SER A 488 20.97 2.46 -17.63
CA SER A 488 22.24 2.91 -17.09
C SER A 488 22.24 2.80 -15.58
N ILE A 489 23.38 2.39 -15.02
CA ILE A 489 23.65 2.38 -13.57
C ILE A 489 24.92 3.17 -13.31
N GLU A 490 24.91 4.02 -12.30
CA GLU A 490 26.06 4.76 -11.83
C GLU A 490 26.61 4.14 -10.54
N LEU A 491 27.89 3.79 -10.55
CA LEU A 491 28.60 3.18 -9.43
C LEU A 491 29.69 4.10 -8.92
N VAL A 492 29.64 4.50 -7.65
CA VAL A 492 30.74 5.25 -7.01
C VAL A 492 32.03 4.41 -7.03
N ASN A 493 31.91 3.13 -6.70
CA ASN A 493 32.93 2.12 -6.79
C ASN A 493 32.25 0.77 -7.05
N VAL A 494 32.98 -0.19 -7.61
CA VAL A 494 32.50 -1.57 -7.73
C VAL A 494 32.78 -2.28 -6.40
N PRO A 495 31.76 -2.75 -5.66
CA PRO A 495 31.96 -3.57 -4.47
C PRO A 495 32.82 -4.80 -4.77
N PRO A 496 33.66 -5.25 -3.82
CA PRO A 496 34.41 -6.48 -3.99
C PRO A 496 33.45 -7.69 -4.00
N GLY A 497 33.90 -8.80 -4.60
CA GLY A 497 33.15 -10.06 -4.64
C GLY A 497 32.40 -10.27 -5.94
N ALA A 498 31.45 -11.21 -5.92
CA ALA A 498 30.59 -11.50 -7.05
C ALA A 498 29.59 -10.37 -7.28
N ALA A 499 29.29 -10.11 -8.56
CA ALA A 499 28.21 -9.23 -8.96
C ALA A 499 27.20 -10.02 -9.79
N PHE A 500 25.92 -9.72 -9.62
CA PHE A 500 24.84 -10.35 -10.36
C PHE A 500 23.92 -9.29 -10.95
N LEU A 501 23.49 -9.49 -12.19
CA LEU A 501 22.32 -8.80 -12.74
C LEU A 501 21.10 -9.62 -12.31
N SER A 502 20.25 -9.03 -11.48
CA SER A 502 19.04 -9.62 -10.97
C SER A 502 17.85 -9.06 -11.73
N LEU A 503 17.04 -9.94 -12.28
CA LEU A 503 15.86 -9.59 -13.07
C LEU A 503 14.66 -10.35 -12.52
N ASP A 504 13.57 -9.65 -12.27
CA ASP A 504 12.26 -10.30 -12.07
C ASP A 504 11.59 -10.38 -13.44
N VAL A 505 11.35 -11.59 -13.95
CA VAL A 505 10.89 -11.83 -15.33
C VAL A 505 9.65 -12.72 -15.38
N VAL A 506 8.85 -12.57 -16.43
CA VAL A 506 7.67 -13.40 -16.70
C VAL A 506 7.55 -13.67 -18.20
N GLN A 507 7.00 -14.83 -18.56
CA GLN A 507 6.82 -15.31 -19.94
C GLN A 507 8.10 -15.46 -20.78
N VAL A 508 9.27 -15.55 -20.15
CA VAL A 508 10.51 -15.83 -20.88
C VAL A 508 10.53 -17.29 -21.31
N ALA A 509 10.74 -17.57 -22.60
CA ALA A 509 10.91 -18.93 -23.10
C ALA A 509 12.17 -19.58 -22.50
N GLY A 510 12.04 -20.77 -21.90
CA GLY A 510 13.13 -21.45 -21.20
C GLY A 510 13.83 -22.57 -22.00
N GLU A 511 15.08 -22.85 -21.64
CA GLU A 511 15.89 -23.95 -22.21
C GLU A 511 15.72 -25.30 -21.50
N SER A 512 14.78 -25.42 -20.56
CA SER A 512 14.56 -26.70 -19.87
C SER A 512 13.73 -27.67 -20.72
N ALA A 513 14.12 -28.94 -20.74
CA ALA A 513 13.42 -29.96 -21.51
C ALA A 513 11.95 -30.07 -21.09
N GLY A 514 11.04 -30.06 -22.07
CA GLY A 514 9.59 -30.12 -21.83
C GLY A 514 8.89 -28.76 -21.69
N LEU A 515 9.63 -27.65 -21.75
CA LEU A 515 9.04 -26.31 -21.87
C LEU A 515 8.60 -26.01 -23.32
N PRO A 516 7.60 -25.13 -23.51
CA PRO A 516 7.31 -24.56 -24.82
C PRO A 516 8.55 -23.92 -25.44
N PHE A 517 8.71 -24.03 -26.76
CA PHE A 517 9.82 -23.45 -27.53
C PHE A 517 11.23 -23.99 -27.17
N PHE A 518 11.35 -25.02 -26.34
CA PHE A 518 12.64 -25.60 -25.93
C PHE A 518 13.61 -25.83 -27.10
N ASP A 519 13.15 -26.47 -28.18
CA ASP A 519 14.00 -26.75 -29.34
C ASP A 519 14.46 -25.46 -30.05
N THR A 520 13.57 -24.47 -30.18
CA THR A 520 13.87 -23.17 -30.80
C THR A 520 14.89 -22.39 -29.98
N VAL A 521 14.74 -22.35 -28.65
CA VAL A 521 15.67 -21.67 -27.75
C VAL A 521 17.03 -22.39 -27.73
N LYS A 522 17.01 -23.71 -27.58
CA LYS A 522 18.23 -24.56 -27.56
C LYS A 522 19.04 -24.43 -28.87
N ASN A 523 18.37 -24.30 -30.01
CA ASN A 523 19.01 -24.10 -31.31
C ASN A 523 19.50 -22.65 -31.51
N GLY A 524 19.25 -21.76 -30.54
CA GLY A 524 19.65 -20.35 -30.57
C GLY A 524 18.82 -19.51 -31.54
N GLU A 525 17.61 -19.96 -31.88
CA GLU A 525 16.71 -19.27 -32.82
C GLU A 525 15.83 -18.22 -32.15
N ILE A 526 15.52 -18.38 -30.86
CA ILE A 526 14.95 -17.32 -30.00
C ILE A 526 15.90 -17.13 -28.83
N ARG A 527 16.45 -15.93 -28.67
CA ARG A 527 17.38 -15.63 -27.57
C ARG A 527 17.27 -14.20 -27.08
N THR A 528 17.14 -14.04 -25.77
CA THR A 528 17.17 -12.74 -25.10
C THR A 528 18.54 -12.53 -24.48
N THR A 529 19.42 -11.90 -25.24
CA THR A 529 20.82 -11.65 -24.87
C THR A 529 20.98 -10.49 -23.88
N VAL A 530 22.02 -10.53 -23.07
CA VAL A 530 22.35 -9.49 -22.08
C VAL A 530 23.80 -9.06 -22.25
N SER A 531 23.99 -7.74 -22.34
CA SER A 531 25.31 -7.11 -22.41
C SER A 531 25.46 -6.01 -21.37
N ILE A 532 26.70 -5.81 -20.92
CA ILE A 532 27.09 -4.67 -20.10
C ILE A 532 28.24 -3.97 -20.80
N ASN A 533 28.15 -2.65 -20.96
CA ASN A 533 29.18 -1.82 -21.61
C ASN A 533 29.54 -2.36 -23.02
N ASP A 534 28.50 -2.64 -23.81
CA ASP A 534 28.54 -3.21 -25.17
C ASP A 534 29.22 -4.58 -25.31
N ARG A 535 29.49 -5.26 -24.19
CA ARG A 535 30.03 -6.62 -24.18
C ARG A 535 28.94 -7.60 -23.77
N LEU A 536 28.58 -8.47 -24.72
CA LEU A 536 27.72 -9.62 -24.47
C LEU A 536 28.38 -10.54 -23.43
N PHE A 537 27.64 -10.91 -22.39
CA PHE A 537 28.14 -11.87 -21.40
C PHE A 537 27.18 -13.02 -21.12
N ASP A 538 25.88 -12.87 -21.42
CA ASP A 538 24.89 -13.88 -21.07
C ASP A 538 23.57 -13.77 -21.88
N TYR A 539 22.59 -14.62 -21.59
CA TYR A 539 21.21 -14.58 -22.09
C TYR A 539 20.22 -15.15 -21.06
N LEU A 540 18.97 -14.66 -21.07
CA LEU A 540 17.98 -14.94 -20.02
C LEU A 540 17.47 -16.39 -20.05
N ASN A 541 17.25 -16.93 -21.25
CA ASN A 541 16.49 -18.16 -21.47
C ASN A 541 17.05 -19.39 -20.73
N ARG A 542 18.38 -19.47 -20.51
CA ARG A 542 19.01 -20.59 -19.78
C ARG A 542 18.73 -20.60 -18.28
N TYR A 543 18.28 -19.48 -17.72
CA TYR A 543 17.97 -19.36 -16.29
C TYR A 543 16.52 -19.73 -15.97
N ILE A 544 15.68 -19.92 -16.98
CA ILE A 544 14.28 -20.26 -16.80
C ILE A 544 14.12 -21.77 -16.70
N THR A 545 13.64 -22.20 -15.54
CA THR A 545 13.43 -23.63 -15.22
C THR A 545 11.95 -24.02 -15.17
N SER A 546 11.07 -23.03 -15.20
CA SER A 546 9.62 -23.18 -15.13
C SER A 546 8.95 -22.76 -16.46
N LYS A 547 7.62 -22.84 -16.54
CA LYS A 547 6.87 -22.22 -17.64
C LYS A 547 6.89 -20.69 -17.59
N ASN A 548 7.36 -20.12 -16.48
CA ASN A 548 7.44 -18.69 -16.21
C ASN A 548 6.11 -17.94 -16.36
N GLU A 549 4.99 -18.60 -16.01
CA GLU A 549 3.64 -18.01 -16.00
C GLU A 549 3.43 -17.02 -14.83
N THR A 550 4.30 -17.08 -13.83
CA THR A 550 4.37 -16.15 -12.69
C THR A 550 5.75 -15.49 -12.63
N PRO A 551 5.86 -14.26 -12.10
CA PRO A 551 7.15 -13.60 -11.92
C PRO A 551 8.19 -14.51 -11.24
N GLU A 552 9.33 -14.69 -11.91
CA GLU A 552 10.47 -15.48 -11.45
C GLU A 552 11.70 -14.57 -11.38
N ARG A 553 12.41 -14.60 -10.26
CA ARG A 553 13.67 -13.86 -10.12
C ARG A 553 14.83 -14.70 -10.63
N ILE A 554 15.54 -14.21 -11.63
CA ILE A 554 16.77 -14.80 -12.14
C ILE A 554 17.99 -13.94 -11.78
N GLN A 555 19.13 -14.58 -11.56
CA GLN A 555 20.40 -13.93 -11.22
C GLN A 555 21.47 -14.35 -12.22
N LEU A 556 21.94 -13.40 -13.03
CA LEU A 556 22.98 -13.62 -14.03
C LEU A 556 24.33 -13.15 -13.47
N PRO A 557 25.34 -14.04 -13.34
CA PRO A 557 26.64 -13.67 -12.80
C PRO A 557 27.36 -12.74 -13.77
N ILE A 558 27.71 -11.55 -13.31
CA ILE A 558 28.44 -10.55 -14.09
C ILE A 558 29.94 -10.88 -14.01
N PRO A 559 30.62 -11.09 -15.16
CA PRO A 559 32.06 -11.34 -15.17
C PRO A 559 32.87 -10.23 -14.49
N ALA A 560 33.93 -10.62 -13.78
CA ALA A 560 34.84 -9.68 -13.16
C ALA A 560 35.44 -8.70 -14.19
N GLY A 561 35.50 -7.42 -13.84
CA GLY A 561 36.03 -6.36 -14.70
C GLY A 561 35.06 -5.82 -15.76
N LEU A 562 33.84 -6.36 -15.86
CA LEU A 562 32.83 -5.84 -16.79
C LEU A 562 32.17 -4.55 -16.28
N LEU A 563 31.96 -4.46 -14.96
CA LEU A 563 31.55 -3.23 -14.27
C LEU A 563 32.76 -2.36 -13.92
N HIS A 564 32.56 -1.05 -13.95
CA HIS A 564 33.55 -0.07 -13.51
C HIS A 564 32.89 1.05 -12.70
N ALA A 565 33.71 1.87 -12.02
CA ALA A 565 33.22 3.10 -11.40
C ALA A 565 32.70 4.07 -12.48
N GLY A 566 31.70 4.88 -12.14
CA GLY A 566 30.95 5.74 -13.04
C GLY A 566 29.77 5.03 -13.71
N ARG A 567 29.37 5.53 -14.88
CA ARG A 567 28.21 5.05 -15.64
C ARG A 567 28.52 3.73 -16.35
N ASN A 568 27.69 2.73 -16.13
CA ASN A 568 27.67 1.47 -16.87
C ASN A 568 26.34 1.34 -17.61
N THR A 569 26.34 0.68 -18.77
CA THR A 569 25.14 0.48 -19.59
C THR A 569 24.79 -1.01 -19.61
N ILE A 570 23.57 -1.35 -19.21
CA ILE A 570 22.98 -2.69 -19.28
C ILE A 570 22.05 -2.71 -20.50
N ARG A 571 22.22 -3.67 -21.41
CA ARG A 571 21.34 -3.83 -22.57
C ARG A 571 20.83 -5.26 -22.65
N ILE A 572 19.52 -5.41 -22.65
CA ILE A 572 18.79 -6.65 -22.92
C ILE A 572 18.29 -6.56 -24.36
N ASN A 573 18.62 -7.55 -25.19
CA ASN A 573 18.31 -7.53 -26.60
C ASN A 573 17.80 -8.88 -27.09
N GLN A 574 16.64 -8.88 -27.72
CA GLN A 574 16.05 -10.07 -28.34
C GLN A 574 16.62 -10.29 -29.75
N LEU A 575 16.90 -11.55 -30.05
CA LEU A 575 17.25 -12.06 -31.35
C LEU A 575 16.11 -12.95 -31.83
N GLY A 576 15.52 -12.60 -32.97
CA GLY A 576 14.57 -13.47 -33.65
C GLY A 576 15.25 -14.58 -34.43
N THR A 577 14.44 -15.39 -35.10
CA THR A 577 14.90 -16.58 -35.83
C THR A 577 15.73 -16.20 -37.06
N LYS A 578 16.50 -17.17 -37.58
CA LYS A 578 17.24 -16.98 -38.84
C LYS A 578 16.32 -16.70 -40.03
N SER A 579 15.14 -17.32 -40.05
CA SER A 579 14.14 -17.16 -41.12
C SER A 579 13.33 -15.87 -40.98
N ASP A 580 13.12 -15.43 -39.74
CA ASP A 580 12.39 -14.20 -39.42
C ASP A 580 13.05 -13.49 -38.21
N PRO A 581 13.89 -12.48 -38.46
CA PRO A 581 14.51 -11.68 -37.40
C PRO A 581 13.53 -10.86 -36.54
N ASN A 582 12.26 -10.78 -36.94
CA ASN A 582 11.20 -10.10 -36.19
C ASN A 582 10.31 -11.06 -35.40
N TYR A 583 10.53 -12.38 -35.52
CA TYR A 583 9.88 -13.35 -34.65
C TYR A 583 10.57 -13.32 -33.29
N LEU A 584 10.08 -12.45 -32.40
CA LEU A 584 10.61 -12.26 -31.06
C LEU A 584 9.81 -13.07 -30.03
N ASP A 585 10.41 -13.30 -28.87
CA ASP A 585 9.69 -13.76 -27.69
C ASP A 585 8.88 -12.59 -27.12
N ASP A 586 7.72 -12.84 -26.53
CA ASP A 586 7.00 -11.81 -25.77
C ASP A 586 7.22 -12.06 -24.28
N LEU A 587 7.99 -11.19 -23.65
CA LEU A 587 8.39 -11.35 -22.25
C LEU A 587 8.24 -10.06 -21.45
N GLY A 588 8.01 -10.23 -20.15
CA GLY A 588 7.98 -9.15 -19.17
C GLY A 588 9.30 -9.06 -18.40
N VAL A 589 9.90 -7.87 -18.32
CA VAL A 589 10.97 -7.52 -17.36
C VAL A 589 10.38 -6.58 -16.34
N LEU A 590 10.21 -7.04 -15.10
CA LEU A 590 9.42 -6.36 -14.08
C LEU A 590 10.27 -5.53 -13.10
N GLU A 591 11.54 -5.87 -12.97
CA GLU A 591 12.54 -5.11 -12.22
C GLU A 591 13.95 -5.46 -12.73
N ILE A 592 14.85 -4.47 -12.73
CA ILE A 592 16.27 -4.63 -13.00
C ILE A 592 17.07 -4.14 -11.81
N ALA A 593 17.91 -5.00 -11.24
CA ALA A 593 18.82 -4.67 -10.15
C ALA A 593 20.22 -5.24 -10.35
N VAL A 594 21.22 -4.59 -9.75
CA VAL A 594 22.57 -5.14 -9.60
C VAL A 594 22.80 -5.50 -8.13
N GLU A 595 23.22 -6.73 -7.90
CA GLU A 595 23.39 -7.33 -6.58
C GLU A 595 24.85 -7.73 -6.34
N PHE A 596 25.34 -7.43 -5.14
CA PHE A 596 26.67 -7.83 -4.64
C PHE A 596 26.48 -8.63 -3.34
N PRO A 597 26.19 -9.94 -3.43
CA PRO A 597 26.03 -10.79 -2.26
C PRO A 597 27.35 -10.93 -1.50
N HIS A 598 27.29 -11.01 -0.17
CA HIS A 598 28.51 -11.09 0.65
C HIS A 598 29.18 -12.47 0.59
N ASP A 599 28.37 -13.54 0.53
CA ASP A 599 28.84 -14.92 0.78
C ASP A 599 28.91 -15.79 -0.48
N GLN A 600 28.62 -15.23 -1.66
CA GLN A 600 28.69 -15.98 -2.90
C GLN A 600 29.97 -15.66 -3.65
N ALA A 601 30.85 -16.67 -3.76
CA ALA A 601 31.86 -16.67 -4.81
C ALA A 601 31.13 -16.70 -6.17
N VAL A 602 31.68 -15.99 -7.17
CA VAL A 602 31.20 -16.13 -8.56
C VAL A 602 31.35 -17.62 -8.88
N PRO A 603 30.27 -18.37 -9.18
CA PRO A 603 30.42 -19.71 -9.70
C PRO A 603 31.31 -19.57 -10.94
N ALA A 604 32.42 -20.32 -11.02
CA ALA A 604 33.26 -20.29 -12.21
C ALA A 604 32.34 -20.44 -13.41
N ALA A 605 32.34 -19.44 -14.30
CA ALA A 605 31.50 -19.46 -15.49
C ALA A 605 31.78 -20.83 -16.12
N THR A 606 30.78 -21.71 -16.08
CA THR A 606 30.92 -22.99 -16.76
C THR A 606 30.88 -22.58 -18.22
N GLU A 607 32.07 -22.45 -18.81
CA GLU A 607 32.26 -22.56 -20.26
C GLU A 607 31.69 -23.93 -20.62
N LYS A 608 30.37 -24.00 -20.79
CA LYS A 608 29.77 -25.08 -21.53
C LYS A 608 30.20 -24.81 -22.98
N PRO A 609 30.92 -25.75 -23.60
CA PRO A 609 31.45 -25.59 -24.96
C PRO A 609 30.36 -25.32 -25.99
#